data_AF-A0AAV6X9H9-F1
#
_entry.id   AF-A0AAV6X9H9-F1
#
_cell.length_a   1.000
_cell.length_b   1.000
_cell.length_c   1.000
_cell.angle_alpha   90.00
_cell.angle_beta   90.00
_cell.angle_gamma   90.00
#
_symmetry.space_group_name_H-M   'P 1'
#
loop_
_entity.id
_entity.type
_entity.pdbx_description
1 polymer ?
#
loop_
_entity_poly.entity_id
_entity_poly.type
_entity_poly.pdbx_seq_one_letter_code
_entity_poly.pdbx_strand_id
1 'polypeptide(L)'
;MNFSTPVMQQDDNAIQRNDMTHWLEKFFNMTFFSKCSVHQYLQKNELKRYCITCDVSACIHCISSKLHDGHDILTIYRHVYQEAVPLSQLENHIDCSKIQTYKCNQNWVISLKPLPHTGSGALIQGDGACRVCKRKLTKPNDEFWFCSIACKFQPISRRRNRAQIGSQATSSQTRAVATQDHVSTSQMGVAAVEAQASTSQVERKRSRKGVPRRANS
;
A
#
# COMPACT_ATOMS: atom_id res chain seq x y z
N MET A 1 60.11 2.58 -23.34
CA MET A 1 59.57 3.10 -22.07
C MET A 1 58.12 3.43 -22.33
N ASN A 2 57.22 2.69 -21.68
CA ASN A 2 55.77 2.77 -21.83
C ASN A 2 55.21 3.87 -20.94
N PHE A 3 54.30 4.68 -21.47
CA PHE A 3 53.25 5.29 -20.66
C PHE A 3 51.94 5.26 -21.47
N SER A 4 51.20 4.17 -21.26
CA SER A 4 49.81 4.05 -21.71
C SER A 4 48.94 4.94 -20.82
N THR A 5 48.24 5.89 -21.43
CA THR A 5 47.18 6.69 -20.81
C THR A 5 45.98 5.81 -20.44
N PRO A 6 45.35 5.99 -19.27
CA PRO A 6 44.20 5.18 -18.86
C PRO A 6 42.91 5.68 -19.54
N VAL A 7 42.12 4.71 -19.96
CA VAL A 7 40.82 4.85 -20.63
C VAL A 7 39.72 5.23 -19.63
N MET A 8 38.77 5.99 -20.16
CA MET A 8 37.52 6.56 -19.63
C MET A 8 36.74 5.65 -18.64
N GLN A 9 36.47 6.16 -17.45
CA GLN A 9 35.61 5.55 -16.40
C GLN A 9 34.26 6.29 -16.25
N GLN A 10 33.75 6.93 -17.31
CA GLN A 10 32.57 7.81 -17.21
C GLN A 10 31.25 7.17 -17.69
N ASP A 11 31.29 5.99 -18.32
CA ASP A 11 30.11 5.39 -18.95
C ASP A 11 29.29 4.44 -18.04
N ASP A 12 29.90 3.84 -17.00
CA ASP A 12 29.22 2.88 -16.12
C ASP A 12 28.20 3.53 -15.17
N ASN A 13 28.44 4.79 -14.77
CA ASN A 13 27.59 5.53 -13.82
C ASN A 13 26.26 6.00 -14.43
N ALA A 14 26.22 6.25 -15.74
CA ALA A 14 25.02 6.70 -16.43
C ALA A 14 24.08 5.52 -16.75
N ILE A 15 24.64 4.37 -17.13
CA ILE A 15 23.90 3.14 -17.41
C ILE A 15 23.29 2.57 -16.11
N GLN A 16 24.05 2.52 -15.01
CA GLN A 16 23.53 2.08 -13.71
C GLN A 16 22.38 2.96 -13.17
N ARG A 17 22.44 4.28 -13.38
CA ARG A 17 21.32 5.17 -12.99
C ARG A 17 20.07 4.91 -13.82
N ASN A 18 20.22 4.59 -15.11
CA ASN A 18 19.10 4.37 -16.01
C ASN A 18 18.39 3.03 -15.70
N ASP A 19 19.14 1.96 -15.46
CA ASP A 19 18.56 0.65 -15.10
C ASP A 19 17.95 0.65 -13.70
N MET A 20 18.60 1.33 -12.73
CA MET A 20 18.03 1.53 -11.39
C MET A 20 16.68 2.24 -11.46
N THR A 21 16.50 3.19 -12.40
CA THR A 21 15.21 3.88 -12.55
C THR A 21 14.11 3.01 -13.13
N HIS A 22 14.43 2.05 -14.01
CA HIS A 22 13.41 1.30 -14.74
C HIS A 22 12.62 0.33 -13.85
N TRP A 23 13.31 -0.54 -13.09
CA TRP A 23 12.61 -1.49 -12.23
C TRP A 23 11.90 -0.78 -11.07
N LEU A 24 12.48 0.31 -10.52
CA LEU A 24 11.84 1.13 -9.50
C LEU A 24 10.56 1.79 -10.03
N GLU A 25 10.57 2.29 -11.27
CA GLU A 25 9.40 2.87 -11.91
C GLU A 25 8.25 1.85 -11.98
N LYS A 26 8.52 0.64 -12.45
CA LYS A 26 7.51 -0.42 -12.48
C LYS A 26 7.08 -0.84 -11.08
N PHE A 27 8.03 -0.96 -10.16
CA PHE A 27 7.77 -1.30 -8.77
C PHE A 27 6.80 -0.32 -8.09
N PHE A 28 6.91 0.99 -8.36
CA PHE A 28 5.97 1.99 -7.84
C PHE A 28 4.54 1.86 -8.39
N ASN A 29 4.39 1.33 -9.60
CA ASN A 29 3.10 1.18 -10.29
C ASN A 29 2.48 -0.22 -10.11
N MET A 30 3.22 -1.14 -9.50
CA MET A 30 2.78 -2.52 -9.30
C MET A 30 1.69 -2.62 -8.23
N THR A 31 0.79 -3.60 -8.40
CA THR A 31 -0.24 -3.95 -7.41
C THR A 31 0.19 -5.13 -6.56
N PHE A 32 0.10 -5.01 -5.24
CA PHE A 32 0.43 -6.08 -4.30
C PHE A 32 -0.78 -6.54 -3.51
N PHE A 33 -0.67 -7.71 -2.89
CA PHE A 33 -1.68 -8.33 -2.02
C PHE A 33 -2.99 -8.77 -2.72
N SER A 34 -3.09 -8.63 -4.05
CA SER A 34 -4.14 -9.30 -4.82
C SER A 34 -3.90 -10.82 -4.88
N LYS A 35 -4.92 -11.57 -5.29
CA LYS A 35 -4.80 -13.02 -5.51
C LYS A 35 -4.10 -13.30 -6.84
N CYS A 36 -3.19 -14.27 -6.84
CA CYS A 36 -2.57 -14.76 -8.05
C CYS A 36 -3.62 -15.44 -8.95
N SER A 37 -3.67 -15.03 -10.22
CA SER A 37 -4.58 -15.60 -11.23
C SER A 37 -4.24 -17.05 -11.58
N VAL A 38 -2.96 -17.42 -11.56
CA VAL A 38 -2.49 -18.78 -11.87
C VAL A 38 -2.73 -19.75 -10.70
N HIS A 39 -2.46 -19.30 -9.47
CA HIS A 39 -2.52 -20.13 -8.27
C HIS A 39 -3.75 -19.83 -7.40
N GLN A 40 -4.90 -19.56 -8.02
CA GLN A 40 -6.10 -19.08 -7.33
C GLN A 40 -6.66 -20.07 -6.28
N TYR A 41 -6.45 -21.38 -6.49
CA TYR A 41 -6.94 -22.43 -5.60
C TYR A 41 -5.95 -22.84 -4.50
N LEU A 42 -4.72 -22.33 -4.53
CA LEU A 42 -3.71 -22.65 -3.52
C LEU A 42 -3.75 -21.64 -2.38
N GLN A 43 -3.46 -22.12 -1.17
CA GLN A 43 -3.18 -21.21 -0.05
C GLN A 43 -1.91 -20.39 -0.31
N LYS A 44 -1.77 -19.27 0.40
CA LYS A 44 -0.61 -18.35 0.30
C LYS A 44 -0.37 -17.81 -1.13
N ASN A 45 -1.44 -17.65 -1.90
CA ASN A 45 -1.44 -17.17 -3.28
C ASN A 45 -1.49 -15.64 -3.45
N GLU A 46 -1.25 -14.88 -2.39
CA GLU A 46 -1.23 -13.42 -2.48
C GLU A 46 0.08 -12.91 -3.10
N LEU A 47 -0.02 -11.88 -3.94
CA LEU A 47 1.13 -11.22 -4.58
C LEU A 47 1.92 -10.39 -3.55
N LYS A 48 2.77 -11.08 -2.79
CA LYS A 48 3.59 -10.52 -1.69
C LYS A 48 5.08 -10.46 -2.02
N ARG A 49 5.45 -10.75 -3.27
CA ARG A 49 6.83 -10.70 -3.73
C ARG A 49 6.93 -9.86 -4.99
N TYR A 50 8.06 -9.22 -5.19
CA TYR A 50 8.43 -8.57 -6.43
C TYR A 50 9.73 -9.16 -6.93
N CYS A 51 9.73 -9.69 -8.15
CA CYS A 51 10.96 -10.12 -8.82
C CYS A 51 11.53 -8.91 -9.58
N ILE A 52 12.70 -8.43 -9.17
CA ILE A 52 13.38 -7.31 -9.82
C ILE A 52 13.78 -7.70 -11.23
N THR A 53 14.38 -8.88 -11.40
CA THR A 53 14.85 -9.39 -12.70
C THR A 53 13.73 -9.49 -13.74
N CYS A 54 12.54 -9.91 -13.33
CA CYS A 54 11.40 -10.07 -14.23
C CYS A 54 10.45 -8.86 -14.27
N ASP A 55 10.63 -7.89 -13.38
CA ASP A 55 9.70 -6.78 -13.16
C ASP A 55 8.23 -7.19 -12.90
N VAL A 56 8.00 -8.21 -12.08
CA VAL A 56 6.64 -8.73 -11.80
C VAL A 56 6.36 -8.89 -10.31
N SER A 57 5.13 -8.59 -9.89
CA SER A 57 4.60 -9.05 -8.61
C SER A 57 4.18 -10.51 -8.69
N ALA A 58 4.51 -11.30 -7.67
CA ALA A 58 4.33 -12.74 -7.67
C ALA A 58 3.89 -13.25 -6.29
N CYS A 59 3.18 -14.38 -6.28
CA CYS A 59 2.93 -15.14 -5.05
C CYS A 59 4.10 -16.08 -4.74
N ILE A 60 4.05 -16.80 -3.62
CA ILE A 60 5.13 -17.74 -3.24
C ILE A 60 5.35 -18.82 -4.30
N HIS A 61 4.28 -19.34 -4.88
CA HIS A 61 4.34 -20.45 -5.84
C HIS A 61 4.95 -20.03 -7.18
N CYS A 62 4.63 -18.81 -7.66
CA CYS A 62 5.26 -18.25 -8.86
C CYS A 62 6.78 -18.12 -8.68
N ILE A 63 7.23 -17.58 -7.54
CA ILE A 63 8.66 -17.41 -7.25
C ILE A 63 9.38 -18.74 -7.06
N SER A 64 8.70 -19.78 -6.56
CA SER A 64 9.30 -21.12 -6.43
C SER A 64 9.42 -21.88 -7.76
N SER A 65 8.93 -21.32 -8.88
CA SER A 65 9.10 -21.95 -10.19
C SER A 65 10.53 -21.80 -10.71
N LYS A 66 10.94 -22.71 -11.59
CA LYS A 66 12.26 -22.68 -12.24
C LYS A 66 12.55 -21.42 -13.04
N LEU A 67 11.51 -20.67 -13.44
CA LEU A 67 11.67 -19.39 -14.14
C LEU A 67 12.23 -18.27 -13.25
N HIS A 68 12.25 -18.45 -11.92
CA HIS A 68 12.76 -17.46 -10.96
C HIS A 68 13.99 -17.95 -10.18
N ASP A 69 14.59 -19.08 -10.57
CA ASP A 69 15.82 -19.56 -9.94
C ASP A 69 16.94 -18.52 -10.15
N GLY A 70 17.54 -18.07 -9.05
CA GLY A 70 18.64 -17.09 -9.07
C GLY A 70 18.21 -15.64 -9.30
N HIS A 71 16.91 -15.32 -9.33
CA HIS A 71 16.45 -13.94 -9.50
C HIS A 71 16.46 -13.15 -8.18
N ASP A 72 16.54 -11.84 -8.28
CA ASP A 72 16.44 -10.93 -7.15
C ASP A 72 14.97 -10.72 -6.73
N ILE A 73 14.64 -11.14 -5.50
CA ILE A 73 13.26 -11.12 -5.00
C ILE A 73 13.13 -10.27 -3.73
N LEU A 74 12.27 -9.24 -3.80
CA LEU A 74 11.84 -8.47 -2.65
C LEU A 74 10.57 -9.06 -2.04
N THR A 75 10.53 -9.15 -0.72
CA THR A 75 9.31 -9.46 0.03
C THR A 75 8.58 -8.17 0.39
N ILE A 76 7.27 -8.14 0.16
CA ILE A 76 6.43 -6.96 0.37
C ILE A 76 5.53 -7.15 1.60
N TYR A 77 5.68 -6.24 2.56
CA TYR A 77 4.93 -6.17 3.80
C TYR A 77 3.89 -5.07 3.74
N ARG A 78 2.89 -5.15 4.62
CA ARG A 78 1.90 -4.09 4.81
C ARG A 78 2.21 -3.36 6.11
N HIS A 79 2.56 -2.09 6.00
CA HIS A 79 2.82 -1.20 7.13
C HIS A 79 1.94 0.04 7.02
N VAL A 80 1.04 0.24 7.99
CA VAL A 80 0.07 1.34 8.02
C VAL A 80 -0.64 1.49 6.65
N TYR A 81 -1.22 0.39 6.18
CA TYR A 81 -1.96 0.30 4.91
C TYR A 81 -1.16 0.57 3.63
N GLN A 82 0.16 0.75 3.72
CA GLN A 82 1.03 0.91 2.56
C GLN A 82 1.97 -0.28 2.40
N GLU A 83 2.46 -0.45 1.18
CA GLU A 83 3.55 -1.37 0.86
C GLU A 83 4.84 -0.92 1.55
N ALA A 84 5.58 -1.89 2.08
CA ALA A 84 6.90 -1.70 2.65
C ALA A 84 7.80 -2.89 2.34
N VAL A 85 9.10 -2.64 2.28
CA VAL A 85 10.14 -3.65 1.96
C VAL A 85 11.10 -3.74 3.14
N PRO A 86 11.57 -4.93 3.54
CA PRO A 86 12.64 -5.06 4.51
C PRO A 86 13.88 -4.28 4.08
N LEU A 87 14.45 -3.53 5.02
CA LEU A 87 15.64 -2.72 4.78
C LEU A 87 16.80 -3.58 4.25
N SER A 88 17.02 -4.74 4.88
CA SER A 88 18.11 -5.66 4.54
C SER A 88 18.03 -6.26 3.14
N GLN A 89 16.84 -6.33 2.54
CA GLN A 89 16.72 -6.74 1.15
C GLN A 89 16.96 -5.56 0.21
N LEU A 90 16.39 -4.40 0.55
CA LEU A 90 16.39 -3.24 -0.32
C LEU A 90 17.76 -2.56 -0.45
N GLU A 91 18.57 -2.56 0.63
CA GLU A 91 19.92 -1.98 0.65
C GLU A 91 20.88 -2.64 -0.34
N ASN A 92 20.62 -3.87 -0.78
CA ASN A 92 21.44 -4.54 -1.79
C ASN A 92 21.20 -4.00 -3.22
N HIS A 93 20.13 -3.21 -3.42
CA HIS A 93 19.70 -2.78 -4.75
C HIS A 93 19.67 -1.26 -4.91
N ILE A 94 19.46 -0.49 -3.84
CA ILE A 94 19.41 0.98 -3.89
C ILE A 94 20.03 1.62 -2.65
N ASP A 95 20.45 2.87 -2.78
CA ASP A 95 20.86 3.68 -1.65
C ASP A 95 19.65 4.04 -0.75
N CYS A 96 19.50 3.33 0.36
CA CYS A 96 18.46 3.56 1.35
C CYS A 96 18.78 4.72 2.32
N SER A 97 19.96 5.33 2.23
CA SER A 97 20.37 6.40 3.15
C SER A 97 19.39 7.58 3.13
N LYS A 98 19.23 8.23 4.28
CA LYS A 98 18.33 9.38 4.48
C LYS A 98 16.85 9.09 4.20
N ILE A 99 16.44 7.85 4.00
CA ILE A 99 15.02 7.45 3.98
C ILE A 99 14.63 6.98 5.38
N GLN A 100 13.52 7.51 5.88
CA GLN A 100 12.98 7.09 7.17
C GLN A 100 12.61 5.59 7.16
N THR A 101 13.14 4.87 8.15
CA THR A 101 12.82 3.47 8.41
C THR A 101 11.74 3.34 9.47
N TYR A 102 11.01 2.23 9.42
CA TYR A 102 9.93 1.89 10.34
C TYR A 102 10.15 0.49 10.90
N LYS A 103 9.64 0.22 12.11
CA LYS A 103 9.58 -1.15 12.65
C LYS A 103 8.25 -1.80 12.26
N CYS A 104 8.30 -2.97 11.63
CA CYS A 104 7.15 -3.80 11.31
C CYS A 104 7.44 -5.24 11.74
N ASN A 105 6.68 -5.76 12.72
CA ASN A 105 6.88 -7.12 13.27
C ASN A 105 8.36 -7.40 13.63
N GLN A 106 8.97 -6.49 14.39
CA GLN A 106 10.37 -6.52 14.83
C GLN A 106 11.43 -6.34 13.71
N ASN A 107 11.03 -6.27 12.44
CA ASN A 107 11.93 -6.00 11.32
C ASN A 107 11.95 -4.52 10.94
N TRP A 108 13.10 -4.03 10.48
CA TRP A 108 13.21 -2.72 9.86
C TRP A 108 12.71 -2.76 8.42
N VAL A 109 11.81 -1.86 8.08
CA VAL A 109 11.21 -1.74 6.76
C VAL A 109 11.24 -0.29 6.28
N ILE A 110 11.28 -0.09 4.97
CA ILE A 110 11.08 1.20 4.32
C ILE A 110 9.75 1.15 3.56
N SER A 111 8.92 2.17 3.74
CA SER A 111 7.66 2.26 2.99
C SER A 111 7.90 2.68 1.54
N LEU A 112 7.18 2.05 0.63
CA LEU A 112 7.26 2.32 -0.81
C LEU A 112 6.76 3.74 -1.13
N LYS A 113 5.60 4.10 -0.59
CA LYS A 113 4.91 5.38 -0.80
C LYS A 113 4.76 6.12 0.54
N PRO A 114 4.53 7.44 0.55
CA PRO A 114 4.28 8.16 1.81
C PRO A 114 3.14 7.51 2.59
N LEU A 115 3.36 7.28 3.90
CA LEU A 115 2.31 6.75 4.77
C LEU A 115 1.11 7.72 4.84
N PRO A 116 -0.12 7.23 5.08
CA PRO A 116 -1.29 8.07 5.30
C PRO A 116 -1.10 9.02 6.48
N HIS A 117 -1.76 10.18 6.45
CA HIS A 117 -1.58 11.22 7.47
C HIS A 117 -2.16 10.85 8.85
N THR A 118 -3.06 9.87 8.92
CA THR A 118 -3.83 9.48 10.12
C THR A 118 -3.04 8.83 11.25
N GLY A 119 -1.73 8.59 11.10
CA GLY A 119 -0.92 7.90 12.12
C GLY A 119 0.41 8.56 12.50
N SER A 120 0.76 9.72 11.92
CA SER A 120 1.99 10.52 12.24
C SER A 120 2.26 11.68 11.27
N GLY A 121 1.37 11.92 10.28
CA GLY A 121 1.69 12.68 9.08
C GLY A 121 1.21 14.12 9.06
N ALA A 122 1.43 14.87 10.13
CA ALA A 122 1.25 16.31 10.03
C ALA A 122 2.16 16.84 8.91
N LEU A 123 1.58 17.60 7.98
CA LEU A 123 2.36 18.42 7.07
C LEU A 123 2.96 19.55 7.91
N ILE A 124 4.29 19.69 7.85
CA ILE A 124 4.98 20.76 8.55
C ILE A 124 5.84 21.54 7.57
N GLN A 125 6.03 22.82 7.86
CA GLN A 125 6.98 23.67 7.15
C GLN A 125 8.29 23.72 7.95
N GLY A 126 9.42 23.83 7.26
CA GLY A 126 10.73 23.95 7.87
C GLY A 126 11.40 22.61 8.21
N ASP A 127 12.30 22.68 9.18
CA ASP A 127 13.16 21.57 9.55
C ASP A 127 12.36 20.36 10.01
N GLY A 128 12.77 19.20 9.51
CA GLY A 128 12.11 17.94 9.83
C GLY A 128 10.94 17.52 8.97
N ALA A 129 10.62 18.28 7.93
CA ALA A 129 9.71 17.85 6.90
C ALA A 129 10.45 16.96 5.88
N CYS A 130 9.74 15.96 5.35
CA CYS A 130 10.15 15.28 4.13
C CYS A 130 10.34 16.33 3.02
N ARG A 131 11.50 16.32 2.35
CA ARG A 131 11.84 17.35 1.36
C ARG A 131 10.83 17.43 0.21
N VAL A 132 10.14 16.32 -0.09
CA VAL A 132 9.20 16.23 -1.21
C VAL A 132 7.74 16.39 -0.79
N CYS A 133 7.21 15.51 0.08
CA CYS A 133 5.78 15.54 0.41
C CYS A 133 5.45 16.37 1.66
N LYS A 134 6.45 16.99 2.30
CA LYS A 134 6.31 17.83 3.51
C LYS A 134 5.75 17.12 4.75
N ARG A 135 5.61 15.79 4.70
CA ARG A 135 5.26 14.96 5.85
C ARG A 135 6.33 15.07 6.93
N LYS A 136 5.93 15.26 8.20
CA LYS A 136 6.83 15.22 9.36
C LYS A 136 7.62 13.90 9.42
N LEU A 137 8.94 14.01 9.60
CA LEU A 137 9.83 12.89 9.85
C LEU A 137 9.96 12.64 11.36
N THR A 138 10.15 11.38 11.75
CA THR A 138 10.21 10.99 13.18
C THR A 138 11.52 11.43 13.84
N LYS A 139 12.61 11.49 13.07
CA LYS A 139 13.91 11.99 13.51
C LYS A 139 14.41 13.05 12.52
N PRO A 140 13.91 14.29 12.68
CA PRO A 140 14.05 15.35 11.68
C PRO A 140 15.45 16.01 11.58
N ASN A 141 16.36 15.74 12.52
CA ASN A 141 17.65 16.41 12.62
C ASN A 141 18.78 15.46 12.14
N ASP A 142 19.13 15.57 10.85
CA ASP A 142 20.25 14.93 10.14
C ASP A 142 20.14 13.44 9.77
N GLU A 143 19.27 12.65 10.40
CA GLU A 143 19.14 11.21 10.08
C GLU A 143 18.36 10.98 8.77
N PHE A 144 17.26 11.71 8.56
CA PHE A 144 16.35 11.46 7.42
C PHE A 144 15.97 12.74 6.65
N TRP A 145 15.86 12.61 5.34
CA TRP A 145 15.37 13.67 4.43
C TRP A 145 14.12 13.27 3.65
N PHE A 146 13.84 11.97 3.54
CA PHE A 146 12.72 11.40 2.79
C PHE A 146 11.89 10.46 3.68
N CYS A 147 10.58 10.46 3.51
CA CYS A 147 9.70 9.57 4.28
C CYS A 147 9.44 8.20 3.63
N SER A 148 9.83 8.00 2.37
CA SER A 148 9.55 6.78 1.59
C SER A 148 10.47 6.64 0.38
N ILE A 149 10.52 5.45 -0.22
CA ILE A 149 11.29 5.16 -1.45
C ILE A 149 10.85 6.08 -2.58
N ALA A 150 9.54 6.18 -2.83
CA ALA A 150 8.98 7.07 -3.82
C ALA A 150 9.39 8.52 -3.57
N CYS A 151 9.52 8.94 -2.30
CA CYS A 151 9.98 10.28 -1.98
C CYS A 151 11.42 10.57 -2.40
N LYS A 152 12.33 9.60 -2.35
CA LYS A 152 13.71 9.77 -2.79
C LYS A 152 13.88 9.59 -4.31
N PHE A 153 13.22 8.59 -4.90
CA PHE A 153 13.54 8.14 -6.26
C PHE A 153 12.51 8.49 -7.33
N GLN A 154 11.25 8.81 -6.98
CA GLN A 154 10.24 9.11 -8.00
C GLN A 154 10.33 10.58 -8.44
N PRO A 155 10.40 10.89 -9.75
CA PRO A 155 10.40 12.25 -10.26
C PRO A 155 9.18 13.04 -9.77
N ILE A 156 9.39 14.31 -9.42
CA ILE A 156 8.34 15.19 -8.85
C ILE A 156 7.18 15.37 -9.85
N SER A 157 7.46 15.38 -11.16
CA SER A 157 6.48 15.55 -12.24
C SER A 157 5.39 14.48 -12.27
N ARG A 158 5.69 13.25 -11.83
CA ARG A 158 4.75 12.11 -11.88
C ARG A 158 3.87 11.96 -10.64
N ARG A 159 3.97 12.88 -9.67
CA ARG A 159 3.30 12.76 -8.36
C ARG A 159 1.96 13.47 -8.25
N ARG A 160 1.54 14.22 -9.27
CA ARG A 160 0.35 15.09 -9.23
C ARG A 160 -1.01 14.37 -9.19
N ASN A 161 -1.07 13.03 -9.32
CA ASN A 161 -2.35 12.32 -9.49
C ASN A 161 -2.89 11.56 -8.26
N ARG A 162 -2.36 11.76 -7.04
CA ARG A 162 -2.87 11.02 -5.86
C ARG A 162 -2.86 11.79 -4.54
N ALA A 163 -2.98 13.11 -4.59
CA ALA A 163 -3.07 13.94 -3.37
C ALA A 163 -4.45 14.59 -3.14
N GLN A 164 -5.45 14.34 -3.99
CA GLN A 164 -6.76 15.01 -3.88
C GLN A 164 -8.00 14.10 -3.70
N ILE A 165 -7.89 12.77 -3.70
CA ILE A 165 -9.05 11.91 -3.40
C ILE A 165 -9.13 11.68 -1.89
N GLY A 166 -9.58 12.69 -1.16
CA GLY A 166 -9.75 12.62 0.30
C GLY A 166 -10.55 13.76 0.91
N SER A 167 -11.27 14.53 0.09
CA SER A 167 -12.03 15.69 0.57
C SER A 167 -13.23 15.94 -0.33
N GLN A 168 -14.29 15.14 -0.15
CA GLN A 168 -15.69 15.56 -0.31
C GLN A 168 -16.61 14.35 -0.08
N ALA A 169 -17.16 14.27 1.13
CA ALA A 169 -18.45 13.66 1.38
C ALA A 169 -19.01 14.35 2.63
N THR A 170 -19.57 15.55 2.44
CA THR A 170 -20.38 16.23 3.45
C THR A 170 -21.81 16.34 2.96
N SER A 171 -22.72 16.08 3.90
CA SER A 171 -24.13 16.49 3.95
C SER A 171 -25.13 15.82 3.02
N SER A 172 -25.70 14.71 3.49
CA SER A 172 -27.08 14.32 3.21
C SER A 172 -28.02 15.32 3.89
N GLN A 173 -28.71 16.16 3.11
CA GLN A 173 -29.90 16.87 3.56
C GLN A 173 -31.13 16.13 3.03
N THR A 174 -31.81 15.38 3.90
CA THR A 174 -33.18 14.93 3.64
C THR A 174 -34.14 16.03 4.11
N ARG A 175 -34.82 16.66 3.16
CA ARG A 175 -36.01 17.49 3.40
C ARG A 175 -37.24 16.68 3.00
N ALA A 176 -38.12 16.45 3.96
CA ALA A 176 -39.48 15.97 3.71
C ALA A 176 -40.33 17.10 3.10
N VAL A 177 -41.36 16.74 2.32
CA VAL A 177 -42.77 17.22 2.40
C VAL A 177 -43.58 16.60 1.23
N ALA A 178 -44.80 16.17 1.57
CA ALA A 178 -45.86 15.54 0.75
C ALA A 178 -46.46 16.51 -0.30
N THR A 179 -47.28 16.15 -1.30
CA THR A 179 -48.55 15.38 -1.34
C THR A 179 -49.05 15.24 -2.80
N GLN A 180 -49.88 14.20 -3.06
CA GLN A 180 -51.00 14.10 -4.04
C GLN A 180 -50.65 14.11 -5.55
N ASP A 181 -51.34 13.46 -6.50
CA ASP A 181 -52.41 12.46 -6.61
C ASP A 181 -52.41 12.10 -8.11
N HIS A 182 -52.61 10.84 -8.51
CA HIS A 182 -53.42 10.47 -9.69
C HIS A 182 -53.54 8.94 -9.85
N VAL A 183 -54.78 8.50 -10.05
CA VAL A 183 -55.32 7.14 -10.19
C VAL A 183 -55.05 6.53 -11.58
N SER A 184 -54.88 5.20 -11.69
CA SER A 184 -55.51 4.35 -12.73
C SER A 184 -55.17 2.85 -12.60
N THR A 185 -56.13 2.11 -12.04
CA THR A 185 -56.73 0.82 -12.43
C THR A 185 -56.04 -0.12 -13.44
N SER A 186 -55.92 -1.42 -13.08
CA SER A 186 -56.39 -2.67 -13.78
C SER A 186 -55.66 -3.92 -13.19
N GLN A 187 -56.28 -4.79 -12.34
CA GLN A 187 -56.95 -6.10 -12.61
C GLN A 187 -56.11 -7.09 -13.48
N MET A 188 -55.83 -8.39 -13.21
CA MET A 188 -56.50 -9.57 -12.58
C MET A 188 -55.42 -10.51 -11.93
N GLY A 189 -55.65 -11.23 -10.81
CA GLY A 189 -56.13 -12.64 -10.69
C GLY A 189 -55.10 -13.69 -11.18
N VAL A 190 -54.57 -14.68 -10.44
CA VAL A 190 -55.23 -15.73 -9.64
C VAL A 190 -54.25 -16.57 -8.77
N ALA A 191 -54.82 -17.12 -7.68
CA ALA A 191 -54.60 -18.41 -7.01
C ALA A 191 -53.26 -18.78 -6.31
N ALA A 192 -53.44 -19.16 -5.04
CA ALA A 192 -52.50 -19.68 -4.07
C ALA A 192 -52.21 -21.18 -4.23
N VAL A 193 -51.04 -21.61 -3.73
CA VAL A 193 -50.84 -22.91 -3.07
C VAL A 193 -49.82 -22.76 -1.94
N GLU A 194 -50.22 -23.17 -0.73
CA GLU A 194 -49.40 -23.28 0.48
C GLU A 194 -48.70 -24.64 0.56
N ALA A 195 -47.51 -24.70 1.18
CA ALA A 195 -47.06 -25.84 1.98
C ALA A 195 -45.98 -25.41 2.99
N GLN A 196 -46.16 -25.85 4.24
CA GLN A 196 -45.41 -25.48 5.44
C GLN A 196 -44.28 -26.49 5.77
N ALA A 197 -43.24 -26.03 6.49
CA ALA A 197 -42.61 -26.62 7.70
C ALA A 197 -41.16 -26.08 7.89
N SER A 198 -40.86 -25.28 8.93
CA SER A 198 -40.22 -25.68 10.24
C SER A 198 -38.71 -25.99 10.11
N THR A 199 -37.72 -25.46 10.84
CA THR A 199 -37.57 -24.93 12.21
C THR A 199 -36.20 -24.20 12.39
N SER A 200 -36.15 -23.27 13.37
CA SER A 200 -35.01 -22.89 14.26
C SER A 200 -33.68 -22.33 13.71
N GLN A 201 -32.93 -21.41 14.34
CA GLN A 201 -33.10 -20.30 15.30
C GLN A 201 -31.67 -19.79 15.66
N VAL A 202 -31.59 -18.52 16.07
CA VAL A 202 -30.54 -17.86 16.90
C VAL A 202 -29.32 -17.20 16.24
N GLU A 203 -29.50 -15.91 15.92
CA GLU A 203 -28.46 -14.89 15.90
C GLU A 203 -27.91 -14.60 17.31
N ARG A 204 -26.59 -14.47 17.47
CA ARG A 204 -25.95 -14.04 18.73
C ARG A 204 -25.41 -12.61 18.61
N LYS A 205 -26.15 -11.65 19.18
CA LYS A 205 -25.67 -10.29 19.52
C LYS A 205 -24.78 -10.36 20.77
N ARG A 206 -23.56 -9.81 20.72
CA ARG A 206 -22.71 -9.57 21.91
C ARG A 206 -22.82 -8.10 22.37
N SER A 207 -23.12 -7.95 23.66
CA SER A 207 -23.36 -6.70 24.38
C SER A 207 -22.07 -5.98 24.80
N ARG A 208 -22.17 -4.66 25.05
CA ARG A 208 -21.08 -3.73 25.39
C ARG A 208 -20.65 -3.87 26.86
N LYS A 209 -19.35 -3.71 27.11
CA LYS A 209 -18.68 -3.84 28.43
C LYS A 209 -18.93 -2.58 29.29
N GLY A 210 -19.41 -2.78 30.52
CA GLY A 210 -19.60 -1.73 31.52
C GLY A 210 -18.29 -1.24 32.18
N VAL A 211 -18.35 -0.07 32.80
CA VAL A 211 -17.23 0.66 33.43
C VAL A 211 -16.93 0.11 34.83
N PRO A 212 -15.67 -0.14 35.22
CA PRO A 212 -15.34 -0.68 36.54
C PRO A 212 -15.25 0.42 37.62
N ARG A 213 -15.78 0.14 38.82
CA ARG A 213 -15.57 0.92 40.05
C ARG A 213 -14.46 0.31 40.91
N ARG A 214 -13.66 1.18 41.54
CA ARG A 214 -12.51 0.87 42.40
C ARG A 214 -12.97 0.67 43.85
N ALA A 215 -12.41 -0.30 44.57
CA ALA A 215 -12.62 -0.49 46.00
C ALA A 215 -11.45 0.11 46.79
N ASN A 216 -11.76 0.86 47.85
CA ASN A 216 -10.83 1.28 48.90
C ASN A 216 -10.80 0.20 49.99
N SER A 217 -9.60 -0.16 50.43
CA SER A 217 -9.26 -0.51 51.82
C SER A 217 -7.76 -0.32 51.97
#